data_AF-A0AAN9J518-F1
#
_entry.id   AF-A0AAN9J518-F1
#
_cell.length_a   1.000
_cell.length_b   1.000
_cell.length_c   1.000
_cell.angle_alpha   90.00
_cell.angle_beta   90.00
_cell.angle_gamma   90.00
#
_symmetry.space_group_name_H-M   'P 1'
#
loop_
_entity.id
_entity.type
_entity.pdbx_description
1 polymer ?
#
loop_
_entity_poly.entity_id
_entity_poly.type
_entity_poly.pdbx_seq_one_letter_code
_entity_poly.pdbx_strand_id
1 'polypeptide(L)'
;MSNRASPPPCDGCGTTERLSLIIHNVRHRGLIRHFCTHCLLSNHHGLFCPICFHVFIDTDDSPLPPSLRLMCLRCPSISHRSCSPSLSSSSDASSPAAFLCPTCADPKFNYFNLSAADRISRALDEKSFKVLAAASRIAAVSMTKGAAAARYDAERRAAEAAAAKKRAKEAIEHLATVQATEEEETENSCCVVDLNLNARLHVTE
;
A
#
# COMPACT_ATOMS: atom_id res chain seq x y z
N MET A 1 20.73 0.01 -24.34
CA MET A 1 21.67 -0.19 -23.22
C MET A 1 20.92 0.14 -21.94
N SER A 2 20.44 -0.86 -21.20
CA SER A 2 19.73 -0.61 -19.94
C SER A 2 20.72 -0.13 -18.89
N ASN A 3 20.59 1.14 -18.47
CA ASN A 3 21.19 1.61 -17.23
C ASN A 3 20.63 0.77 -16.09
N ARG A 4 21.35 -0.28 -15.67
CA ARG A 4 21.10 -0.96 -14.40
C ARG A 4 21.47 0.04 -13.31
N ALA A 5 20.51 0.87 -12.91
CA ALA A 5 20.60 1.59 -11.66
C ALA A 5 20.90 0.56 -10.56
N SER A 6 21.88 0.86 -9.69
CA SER A 6 22.15 0.01 -8.54
C SER A 6 20.87 -0.10 -7.71
N PRO A 7 20.46 -1.31 -7.29
CA PRO A 7 19.25 -1.46 -6.51
C PRO A 7 19.36 -0.67 -5.21
N PRO A 8 18.23 -0.10 -4.75
CA PRO A 8 18.21 0.76 -3.58
C PRO A 8 18.66 0.00 -2.32
N PRO A 9 19.29 0.70 -1.35
CA PRO A 9 19.58 0.10 -0.05
C PRO A 9 18.29 -0.30 0.67
N CYS A 10 18.41 -1.20 1.65
CA CYS A 10 17.32 -1.50 2.55
C CYS A 10 16.93 -0.26 3.37
N ASP A 11 15.67 0.14 3.33
CA ASP A 11 15.13 1.27 4.10
C ASP A 11 15.13 1.01 5.63
N GLY A 12 15.28 -0.24 6.06
CA GLY A 12 15.29 -0.63 7.47
C GLY A 12 16.68 -0.57 8.12
N CYS A 13 17.70 -1.10 7.44
CA CYS A 13 19.05 -1.22 7.99
C CYS A 13 20.15 -0.55 7.14
N GLY A 14 19.81 0.09 6.03
CA GLY A 14 20.73 0.82 5.17
C GLY A 14 21.68 -0.05 4.32
N THR A 15 21.69 -1.37 4.52
CA THR A 15 22.57 -2.29 3.79
C THR A 15 22.17 -2.39 2.32
N THR A 16 23.14 -2.36 1.43
CA THR A 16 22.96 -2.56 -0.02
C THR A 16 23.07 -4.04 -0.40
N GLU A 17 22.60 -4.38 -1.61
CA GLU A 17 22.61 -5.75 -2.17
C GLU A 17 24.02 -6.40 -2.19
N ARG A 18 25.09 -5.59 -2.12
CA ARG A 18 26.50 -6.05 -2.08
C ARG A 18 26.80 -7.02 -0.93
N LEU A 19 25.99 -7.05 0.13
CA LEU A 19 26.16 -7.96 1.27
C LEU A 19 25.22 -9.18 1.27
N SER A 20 24.65 -9.54 0.10
CA SER A 20 23.77 -10.71 -0.13
C SER A 20 22.45 -10.64 0.59
N LEU A 21 21.76 -9.55 0.28
CA LEU A 21 20.41 -9.30 0.75
C LEU A 21 19.52 -9.23 -0.48
N ILE A 22 18.57 -10.15 -0.59
CA ILE A 22 17.48 -10.02 -1.55
C ILE A 22 16.62 -8.84 -1.06
N ILE A 23 16.50 -7.83 -1.90
CA ILE A 23 15.70 -6.64 -1.64
C ILE A 23 14.29 -6.87 -2.19
N HIS A 24 13.29 -6.67 -1.33
CA HIS A 24 11.88 -6.82 -1.62
C HIS A 24 11.23 -5.46 -1.71
N ASN A 25 10.42 -5.24 -2.75
CA ASN A 25 9.56 -4.07 -2.87
C ASN A 25 8.27 -4.31 -2.10
N VAL A 26 7.90 -3.40 -1.21
CA VAL A 26 6.65 -3.49 -0.46
C VAL A 26 5.96 -2.14 -0.39
N ARG A 27 4.63 -2.14 -0.31
CA ARG A 27 3.87 -0.94 0.05
C ARG A 27 3.70 -0.92 1.57
N HIS A 28 4.40 -0.01 2.22
CA HIS A 28 4.36 0.17 3.66
C HIS A 28 3.97 1.61 4.00
N ARG A 29 2.88 1.77 4.78
CA ARG A 29 2.32 3.09 5.15
C ARG A 29 2.08 4.02 3.95
N GLY A 30 1.58 3.46 2.85
CA GLY A 30 1.25 4.21 1.63
C GLY A 30 2.43 4.51 0.69
N LEU A 31 3.67 4.22 1.11
CA LEU A 31 4.87 4.43 0.30
C LEU A 31 5.44 3.10 -0.18
N ILE A 32 6.11 3.11 -1.33
CA ILE A 32 6.95 1.98 -1.75
C ILE A 32 8.23 2.04 -0.93
N ARG A 33 8.54 0.94 -0.26
CA ARG A 33 9.74 0.74 0.55
C ARG A 33 10.50 -0.48 0.06
N HIS A 34 11.79 -0.47 0.28
CA HIS A 34 12.72 -1.52 -0.09
C HIS A 34 13.25 -2.16 1.18
N PHE A 35 12.92 -3.42 1.45
CA PHE A 35 13.43 -4.13 2.61
C PHE A 35 14.22 -5.36 2.21
N CYS A 36 15.35 -5.60 2.87
CA CYS A 36 15.98 -6.92 2.79
C CYS A 36 15.06 -7.98 3.42
N THR A 37 15.28 -9.26 3.08
CA THR A 37 14.51 -10.39 3.65
C THR A 37 14.36 -10.30 5.18
N HIS A 38 15.44 -9.98 5.90
CA HIS A 38 15.38 -9.83 7.36
C HIS A 38 14.47 -8.67 7.78
N CYS A 39 14.71 -7.46 7.30
CA CYS A 39 13.92 -6.29 7.68
C CYS A 39 12.46 -6.44 7.27
N LEU A 40 12.17 -7.11 6.15
CA LEU A 40 10.82 -7.35 5.72
C LEU A 40 10.08 -8.21 6.76
N LEU A 41 10.67 -9.35 7.15
CA LEU A 41 10.07 -10.26 8.13
C LEU A 41 10.00 -9.63 9.53
N SER A 42 11.01 -8.85 9.93
CA SER A 42 11.01 -8.10 11.20
C SER A 42 9.98 -6.96 11.24
N ASN A 43 9.54 -6.43 10.10
CA ASN A 43 8.46 -5.43 10.07
C ASN A 43 7.06 -6.06 9.95
N HIS A 44 6.97 -7.38 9.74
CA HIS A 44 5.72 -8.09 9.46
C HIS A 44 5.56 -9.36 10.32
N HIS A 45 5.98 -9.31 11.59
CA HIS A 45 5.98 -10.43 12.53
C HIS A 45 4.64 -11.17 12.68
N GLY A 46 3.51 -10.48 12.47
CA GLY A 46 2.17 -11.05 12.59
C GLY A 46 1.65 -11.76 11.34
N LEU A 47 2.39 -11.72 10.22
CA LEU A 47 1.93 -12.27 8.94
C LEU A 47 2.43 -13.69 8.66
N PHE A 48 3.29 -14.24 9.51
CA PHE A 48 3.87 -15.58 9.32
C PHE A 48 4.29 -16.19 10.65
N CYS A 49 4.43 -17.52 10.68
CA CYS A 49 5.04 -18.21 11.82
C CYS A 49 6.58 -18.08 11.77
N PRO A 50 7.25 -17.49 12.77
CA PRO A 50 8.71 -17.29 12.79
C PRO A 50 9.52 -18.59 12.96
N ILE A 51 8.86 -19.73 13.18
CA ILE A 51 9.50 -21.04 13.36
C ILE A 51 9.50 -21.82 12.04
N CYS A 52 8.34 -21.94 11.38
CA CYS A 52 8.20 -22.72 10.14
C CYS A 52 8.09 -21.85 8.87
N PHE A 53 8.00 -20.53 9.01
CA PHE A 53 7.87 -19.55 7.92
C PHE A 53 6.61 -19.69 7.07
N HIS A 54 5.58 -20.37 7.56
CA HIS A 54 4.27 -20.37 6.93
C HIS A 54 3.61 -18.99 7.04
N VAL A 55 3.21 -18.41 5.91
CA VAL A 55 2.55 -17.09 5.82
C VAL A 55 1.04 -17.26 5.95
N PHE A 56 0.41 -16.47 6.83
CA PHE A 56 -1.01 -16.54 7.18
C PHE A 56 -1.94 -15.74 6.25
N ILE A 57 -1.40 -15.12 5.19
CA ILE A 57 -2.13 -14.16 4.35
C ILE A 57 -3.12 -14.84 3.39
N ASP A 58 -2.90 -16.12 3.05
CA ASP A 58 -3.64 -16.83 2.00
C ASP A 58 -4.88 -17.59 2.52
N THR A 59 -5.15 -17.56 3.83
CA THR A 59 -6.35 -18.16 4.40
C THR A 59 -7.47 -17.12 4.41
N ASP A 60 -8.21 -17.02 3.30
CA ASP A 60 -9.48 -16.28 3.22
C ASP A 60 -10.54 -16.83 4.21
N ASP A 61 -10.30 -18.00 4.81
CA ASP A 61 -11.15 -18.61 5.82
C ASP A 61 -10.44 -18.74 7.17
N SER A 62 -10.87 -17.87 8.09
CA SER A 62 -10.61 -17.86 9.53
C SER A 62 -9.14 -17.65 9.96
N PRO A 63 -8.85 -16.62 10.80
CA PRO A 63 -7.58 -16.60 11.53
C PRO A 63 -7.45 -17.91 12.31
N LEU A 64 -6.22 -18.46 12.37
CA LEU A 64 -5.96 -19.68 13.14
C LEU A 64 -6.68 -19.59 14.49
N PRO A 65 -7.46 -20.62 14.87
CA PRO A 65 -8.16 -20.65 16.14
C PRO A 65 -7.21 -20.24 17.28
N PRO A 66 -7.65 -19.44 18.26
CA PRO A 66 -6.79 -18.99 19.36
C PRO A 66 -6.05 -20.11 20.08
N SER A 67 -6.63 -21.32 20.12
CA SER A 67 -6.03 -22.53 20.69
C SER A 67 -4.83 -23.08 19.92
N LEU A 68 -4.73 -22.82 18.61
CA LEU A 68 -3.68 -23.33 17.73
C LEU A 68 -2.53 -22.35 17.52
N ARG A 69 -2.60 -21.16 18.13
CA ARG A 69 -1.58 -20.12 17.98
C ARG A 69 -0.95 -19.73 19.33
N LEU A 70 0.32 -19.37 19.26
CA LEU A 70 1.11 -18.80 20.35
C LEU A 70 1.46 -17.36 20.00
N MET A 71 1.23 -16.43 20.93
CA MET A 71 1.55 -15.02 20.76
C MET A 71 2.80 -14.68 21.56
N CYS A 72 3.72 -13.94 20.95
CA CYS A 72 4.92 -13.49 21.64
C CYS A 72 4.56 -12.44 22.70
N LEU A 73 5.17 -12.51 23.88
CA LEU A 73 4.94 -11.52 24.94
C LEU A 73 5.49 -10.11 24.64
N ARG A 74 6.43 -9.99 23.70
CA ARG A 74 7.18 -8.74 23.46
C ARG A 74 6.89 -8.06 22.14
N CYS A 75 6.20 -8.72 21.22
CA CYS A 75 5.94 -8.20 19.88
C CYS A 75 4.71 -8.89 19.27
N PRO A 76 4.15 -8.40 18.16
CA PRO A 76 2.95 -8.98 17.55
C PRO A 76 3.21 -10.29 16.79
N SER A 77 4.28 -11.04 17.12
CA SER A 77 4.60 -12.30 16.44
C SER A 77 3.68 -13.43 16.85
N ILE A 78 3.22 -14.21 15.87
CA ILE A 78 2.31 -15.34 16.04
C ILE A 78 2.98 -16.61 15.53
N SER A 79 2.96 -17.68 16.32
CA SER A 79 3.48 -19.00 15.92
C SER A 79 2.41 -20.07 16.01
N HIS A 80 2.54 -21.15 15.23
CA HIS A 80 1.75 -22.35 15.47
C HIS A 80 2.12 -22.95 16.83
N ARG A 81 1.11 -23.41 17.58
CA ARG A 81 1.34 -24.14 18.84
C ARG A 81 2.17 -25.40 18.61
N SER A 82 1.91 -26.12 17.52
CA SER A 82 2.67 -27.31 17.10
C SER A 82 4.13 -27.03 16.75
N CYS A 83 4.48 -25.80 16.38
CA CYS A 83 5.88 -25.42 16.11
C CYS A 83 6.70 -25.18 17.39
N SER A 84 6.07 -25.16 18.58
CA SER A 84 6.76 -25.01 19.87
C SER A 84 6.46 -26.21 20.78
N PRO A 85 7.03 -27.40 20.47
CA PRO A 85 6.76 -28.62 21.22
C PRO A 85 7.21 -28.54 22.69
N SER A 86 8.19 -27.67 23.02
CA SER A 86 8.68 -27.47 24.39
C SER A 86 7.62 -26.93 25.37
N LEU A 87 6.51 -26.36 24.89
CA LEU A 87 5.37 -25.93 25.70
C LEU A 87 4.31 -27.02 25.89
N SER A 88 4.51 -28.19 25.25
CA SER A 88 3.55 -29.30 25.22
C SER A 88 3.91 -30.40 26.23
N SER A 89 5.15 -30.42 26.73
CA SER A 89 5.71 -31.48 27.58
C SER A 89 5.89 -31.08 29.05
N SER A 90 5.57 -29.84 29.45
CA SER A 90 5.57 -29.44 30.86
C SER A 90 4.21 -29.77 31.49
N SER A 91 4.12 -30.95 32.09
CA SER A 91 3.00 -31.44 32.92
C SER A 91 2.90 -30.76 34.30
N ASP A 92 3.71 -29.74 34.58
CA ASP A 92 3.63 -28.96 35.82
C ASP A 92 2.58 -27.84 35.68
N ALA A 93 1.38 -28.16 36.16
CA ALA A 93 0.18 -27.34 36.12
C ALA A 93 0.24 -26.09 37.03
N SER A 94 1.15 -25.15 36.77
CA SER A 94 1.23 -23.92 37.58
C SER A 94 1.50 -22.60 36.85
N SER A 95 1.74 -22.59 35.54
CA SER A 95 1.70 -21.34 34.74
C SER A 95 1.58 -21.63 33.24
N PRO A 96 0.78 -20.86 32.48
CA PRO A 96 0.83 -20.92 31.03
C PRO A 96 2.22 -20.49 30.59
N ALA A 97 3.02 -21.42 30.06
CA ALA A 97 4.38 -21.13 29.68
C ALA A 97 4.42 -20.01 28.62
N ALA A 98 5.11 -18.94 28.96
CA ALA A 98 5.21 -17.73 28.16
C ALA A 98 5.99 -18.00 26.86
N PHE A 99 5.41 -17.61 25.73
CA PHE A 99 6.09 -17.71 24.43
C PHE A 99 6.86 -16.42 24.12
N LEU A 100 8.14 -16.58 23.75
CA LEU A 100 8.95 -15.55 23.12
C LEU A 100 9.32 -16.03 21.72
N CYS A 101 9.04 -15.21 20.71
CA CYS A 101 9.47 -15.51 19.35
C CYS A 101 11.02 -15.45 19.24
N PRO A 102 11.62 -16.10 18.23
CA PRO A 102 13.08 -16.13 18.06
C PRO A 102 13.75 -14.75 18.09
N THR A 103 13.15 -13.74 17.46
CA THR A 103 13.68 -12.36 17.46
C THR A 103 13.61 -11.65 18.82
N CYS A 104 12.68 -12.03 19.69
CA CYS A 104 12.57 -11.46 21.03
C CYS A 104 13.35 -12.24 22.09
N ALA A 105 13.63 -13.51 21.82
CA ALA A 105 14.44 -14.38 22.67
C ALA A 105 15.94 -14.11 22.47
N ASP A 106 16.37 -13.85 21.23
CA ASP A 106 17.76 -13.53 20.91
C ASP A 106 17.86 -12.20 20.12
N PRO A 107 18.48 -11.15 20.68
CA PRO A 107 18.66 -9.87 20.00
C PRO A 107 19.60 -9.94 18.79
N LYS A 108 20.42 -10.99 18.67
CA LYS A 108 21.30 -11.21 17.51
C LYS A 108 20.64 -12.06 16.42
N PHE A 109 19.38 -12.45 16.62
CA PHE A 109 18.67 -13.31 15.68
C PHE A 109 18.56 -12.66 14.31
N ASN A 110 18.88 -13.43 13.27
CA ASN A 110 18.67 -13.03 11.89
C ASN A 110 17.94 -14.13 11.11
N TYR A 111 16.79 -13.78 10.51
CA TYR A 111 16.00 -14.66 9.64
C TYR A 111 16.79 -15.22 8.45
N PHE A 112 17.68 -14.42 7.87
CA PHE A 112 18.33 -14.77 6.60
C PHE A 112 19.82 -14.44 6.67
N ASN A 113 20.64 -15.47 6.79
CA ASN A 113 22.09 -15.37 6.83
C ASN A 113 22.68 -16.41 5.88
N LEU A 114 23.14 -15.96 4.71
CA LEU A 114 23.85 -16.81 3.75
C LEU A 114 25.36 -16.65 3.96
N SER A 115 26.07 -17.77 4.10
CA SER A 115 27.52 -17.76 4.17
C SER A 115 28.13 -17.32 2.83
N ALA A 116 29.43 -16.97 2.84
CA ALA A 116 30.15 -16.64 1.61
C ALA A 116 30.12 -17.80 0.59
N ALA A 117 30.20 -19.05 1.07
CA ALA A 117 30.21 -20.24 0.24
C ALA A 117 28.83 -20.55 -0.38
N ASP A 118 27.74 -20.35 0.38
CA ASP A 118 26.37 -20.53 -0.10
C ASP A 118 26.04 -19.55 -1.23
N ARG A 119 26.61 -18.33 -1.17
CA ARG A 119 26.46 -17.32 -2.22
C ARG A 119 27.12 -17.74 -3.53
N ILE A 120 28.28 -18.37 -3.45
CA ILE A 120 29.05 -18.80 -4.63
C ILE A 120 28.40 -20.04 -5.26
N SER A 121 28.01 -21.00 -4.43
CA SER A 121 27.39 -22.26 -4.87
C SER A 121 25.92 -22.11 -5.28
N ARG A 122 25.27 -20.99 -4.91
CA ARG A 122 23.81 -20.79 -5.03
C ARG A 122 22.99 -21.89 -4.35
N ALA A 123 23.60 -22.63 -3.42
CA ALA A 123 22.91 -23.60 -2.61
C ALA A 123 22.17 -22.87 -1.49
N LEU A 124 20.85 -23.05 -1.42
CA LEU A 124 20.04 -22.61 -0.29
C LEU A 124 19.65 -23.84 0.52
N ASP A 125 19.86 -23.78 1.84
CA ASP A 125 19.27 -24.78 2.72
C ASP A 125 17.74 -24.62 2.75
N GLU A 126 17.05 -25.69 3.16
CA GLU A 126 15.58 -25.72 3.20
C GLU A 126 15.02 -24.56 4.03
N LYS A 127 15.70 -24.18 5.12
CA LYS A 127 15.31 -23.07 5.97
C LYS A 127 15.41 -21.73 5.22
N SER A 128 16.53 -21.42 4.57
CA SER A 128 16.68 -20.17 3.81
C SER A 128 15.68 -20.09 2.67
N PHE A 129 15.36 -21.22 2.02
CA PHE A 129 14.31 -21.27 1.01
C PHE A 129 12.94 -20.90 1.59
N LYS A 130 12.54 -21.49 2.73
CA LYS A 130 11.26 -21.17 3.40
C LYS A 130 11.20 -19.71 3.84
N VAL A 131 12.29 -19.18 4.39
CA VAL A 131 12.41 -17.76 4.78
C VAL A 131 12.21 -16.85 3.57
N LEU A 132 12.89 -17.15 2.46
CA LEU A 132 12.79 -16.36 1.24
C LEU A 132 11.39 -16.46 0.62
N ALA A 133 10.82 -17.66 0.55
CA ALA A 133 9.47 -17.88 0.06
C ALA A 133 8.42 -17.10 0.87
N ALA A 134 8.57 -17.07 2.20
CA ALA A 134 7.70 -16.30 3.07
C ALA A 134 7.81 -14.79 2.81
N ALA A 135 9.04 -14.27 2.74
CA ALA A 135 9.32 -12.87 2.43
C ALA A 135 8.74 -12.47 1.06
N SER A 136 8.98 -13.27 0.02
CA SER A 136 8.47 -13.03 -1.33
C SER A 136 6.94 -13.03 -1.38
N ARG A 137 6.28 -13.95 -0.67
CA ARG A 137 4.80 -13.98 -0.57
C ARG A 137 4.25 -12.73 0.11
N ILE A 138 4.82 -12.33 1.24
CA ILE A 138 4.43 -11.10 1.95
C ILE A 138 4.60 -9.88 1.05
N ALA A 139 5.73 -9.80 0.35
CA ALA A 139 6.02 -8.70 -0.57
C ALA A 139 5.03 -8.67 -1.75
N ALA A 140 4.76 -9.82 -2.36
CA ALA A 140 3.80 -9.94 -3.45
C ALA A 140 2.40 -9.47 -3.01
N VAL A 141 1.89 -9.94 -1.87
CA VAL A 141 0.58 -9.50 -1.36
C VAL A 141 0.57 -8.00 -1.04
N SER A 142 1.62 -7.50 -0.38
CA SER A 142 1.75 -6.06 -0.08
C SER A 142 1.67 -5.21 -1.34
N MET A 143 2.40 -5.60 -2.39
CA MET A 143 2.41 -4.88 -3.67
C MET A 143 1.09 -5.02 -4.43
N THR A 144 0.48 -6.20 -4.43
CA THR A 144 -0.83 -6.41 -5.07
C THR A 144 -1.92 -5.56 -4.41
N LYS A 145 -2.01 -5.56 -3.07
CA LYS A 145 -2.92 -4.67 -2.33
C LYS A 145 -2.64 -3.20 -2.64
N GLY A 146 -1.36 -2.85 -2.74
CA GLY A 146 -0.94 -1.52 -3.11
C GLY A 146 -1.31 -1.09 -4.52
N ALA A 147 -1.16 -1.98 -5.49
CA ALA A 147 -1.53 -1.74 -6.88
C ALA A 147 -3.06 -1.59 -7.00
N ALA A 148 -3.83 -2.42 -6.31
CA ALA A 148 -5.29 -2.31 -6.27
C ALA A 148 -5.75 -0.96 -5.71
N ALA A 149 -5.19 -0.52 -4.58
CA ALA A 149 -5.50 0.78 -3.99
C ALA A 149 -5.11 1.95 -4.94
N ALA A 150 -3.96 1.86 -5.60
CA ALA A 150 -3.53 2.90 -6.55
C ALA A 150 -4.46 2.99 -7.78
N ARG A 151 -4.96 1.86 -8.29
CA ARG A 151 -5.93 1.83 -9.39
C ARG A 151 -7.24 2.49 -8.97
N TYR A 152 -7.78 2.09 -7.82
CA TYR A 152 -9.00 2.67 -7.27
C TYR A 152 -8.88 4.20 -7.11
N ASP A 153 -7.78 4.69 -6.53
CA ASP A 153 -7.54 6.12 -6.36
C ASP A 153 -7.42 6.87 -7.70
N ALA A 154 -6.79 6.25 -8.69
CA ALA A 154 -6.65 6.84 -10.02
C ALA A 154 -8.01 6.95 -10.73
N GLU A 155 -8.83 5.89 -10.67
CA GLU A 155 -10.18 5.86 -11.23
C GLU A 155 -11.08 6.92 -10.59
N ARG A 156 -11.05 7.02 -9.25
CA ARG A 156 -11.80 8.05 -8.51
C ARG A 156 -11.40 9.46 -8.94
N ARG A 157 -10.09 9.75 -9.03
CA ARG A 157 -9.60 11.07 -9.47
C ARG A 157 -9.96 11.39 -10.92
N ALA A 158 -9.93 10.38 -11.80
CA ALA A 158 -10.35 10.56 -13.18
C ALA A 158 -11.84 10.92 -13.29
N ALA A 159 -12.70 10.26 -12.50
CA ALA A 159 -14.13 10.56 -12.44
C ALA A 159 -14.41 11.98 -11.90
N GLU A 160 -13.73 12.38 -10.82
CA GLU A 160 -13.84 13.73 -10.25
C GLU A 160 -13.41 14.81 -11.24
N ALA A 161 -12.29 14.59 -11.95
CA ALA A 161 -11.80 15.51 -12.97
C ALA A 161 -12.77 15.61 -14.17
N ALA A 162 -13.34 14.49 -14.63
CA ALA A 162 -14.33 14.48 -15.70
C ALA A 162 -15.60 15.26 -15.31
N ALA A 163 -16.11 15.06 -14.09
CA ALA A 163 -17.26 15.78 -13.58
C ALA A 163 -17.00 17.28 -13.41
N ALA A 164 -15.79 17.67 -12.97
CA ALA A 164 -15.39 19.07 -12.88
C ALA A 164 -15.30 19.72 -14.27
N LYS A 165 -14.70 19.03 -15.26
CA LYS A 165 -14.63 19.50 -16.64
C LYS A 165 -16.02 19.69 -17.26
N LYS A 166 -16.94 18.76 -17.02
CA LYS A 166 -18.33 18.86 -17.48
C LYS A 166 -19.00 20.12 -16.91
N ARG A 167 -18.93 20.34 -15.60
CA ARG A 167 -19.48 21.53 -14.94
C ARG A 167 -18.87 22.84 -15.44
N ALA A 168 -17.55 22.85 -15.67
CA ALA A 168 -16.87 24.03 -16.23
C ALA A 168 -17.36 24.33 -17.65
N LYS A 169 -17.56 23.29 -18.49
CA LYS A 169 -18.10 23.45 -19.84
C LYS A 169 -19.53 23.98 -19.81
N GLU A 170 -20.39 23.41 -18.97
CA GLU A 170 -21.79 23.87 -18.80
C GLU A 170 -21.84 25.33 -18.31
N ALA A 171 -20.96 25.74 -17.40
CA ALA A 171 -20.87 27.13 -16.95
C ALA A 171 -20.45 28.09 -18.07
N ILE A 172 -19.49 27.69 -18.92
CA ILE A 172 -19.07 28.50 -20.08
C ILE A 172 -20.21 28.63 -21.09
N GLU A 173 -20.92 27.53 -21.38
CA GLU A 173 -22.08 27.55 -22.28
C GLU A 173 -23.19 28.46 -21.74
N HIS A 174 -23.46 28.41 -20.43
CA HIS A 174 -24.43 29.30 -19.79
C HIS A 174 -24.02 30.78 -19.86
N LEU A 175 -22.73 31.10 -19.66
CA LEU A 175 -22.24 32.47 -19.80
C LEU A 175 -22.42 33.00 -21.23
N ALA A 176 -22.15 32.18 -22.24
CA ALA A 176 -22.37 32.57 -23.63
C ALA A 176 -23.85 32.84 -23.93
N THR A 177 -24.77 32.03 -23.37
CA THR A 177 -26.21 32.30 -23.54
C THR A 177 -26.66 33.58 -22.85
N VAL A 178 -26.15 33.88 -21.65
CA VAL A 178 -26.48 35.12 -20.94
C VAL A 178 -25.98 36.34 -21.70
N GLN A 179 -24.76 36.29 -22.25
CA GLN A 179 -24.22 37.38 -23.06
C GLN A 179 -25.08 37.65 -24.31
N ALA A 180 -25.50 36.61 -25.02
CA ALA A 180 -26.37 36.78 -26.19
C ALA A 180 -27.73 37.40 -25.81
N THR A 181 -28.32 36.99 -24.69
CA THR A 181 -29.57 37.60 -24.22
C THR A 181 -29.40 39.05 -23.77
N GLU A 182 -28.29 39.39 -23.12
CA GLU A 182 -27.98 40.77 -22.73
C GLU A 182 -27.77 41.67 -23.96
N GLU A 183 -27.09 41.17 -25.00
CA GLU A 183 -26.92 41.87 -26.28
C GLU A 183 -28.28 42.14 -26.96
N GLU A 184 -29.15 41.13 -27.07
CA GLU A 184 -30.51 41.29 -27.61
C GLU A 184 -31.36 42.29 -26.81
N GLU A 185 -31.28 42.26 -25.47
CA GLU A 185 -31.98 43.21 -24.61
C GLU A 185 -31.46 44.64 -24.77
N THR A 186 -30.14 44.83 -24.93
CA THR A 186 -29.56 46.16 -25.20
C THR A 186 -29.95 46.70 -26.58
N GLU A 187 -30.00 45.85 -27.61
CA GLU A 187 -30.46 46.23 -28.95
C GLU A 187 -31.94 46.62 -28.94
N ASN A 188 -32.80 45.80 -28.32
CA ASN A 188 -34.22 46.13 -28.16
C ASN A 188 -34.43 47.41 -27.33
N SER A 189 -33.67 47.60 -26.25
CA SER A 189 -33.74 48.83 -25.45
C SER A 189 -33.30 50.05 -26.27
N CYS A 190 -32.33 49.93 -27.17
CA CYS A 190 -31.91 51.03 -28.05
C CYS A 190 -33.03 51.42 -29.04
N CYS A 191 -33.67 50.42 -29.67
CA CYS A 191 -34.76 50.66 -30.61
C CYS A 191 -36.00 51.31 -29.97
N VAL A 192 -36.31 50.99 -28.70
CA VAL A 192 -37.44 51.59 -27.98
C VAL A 192 -37.18 53.06 -27.66
N VAL A 193 -35.94 53.46 -27.41
CA VAL A 193 -35.57 54.87 -27.14
C VAL A 193 -35.65 55.70 -28.43
N ASP A 194 -35.25 55.15 -29.58
CA ASP A 194 -35.35 55.81 -30.89
C ASP A 194 -36.80 55.98 -31.38
N LEU A 195 -37.69 55.00 -31.13
CA LEU A 195 -39.12 55.12 -31.44
C LEU A 195 -39.81 56.18 -30.58
N ASN A 196 -39.42 56.32 -29.31
CA ASN A 196 -40.01 57.30 -28.38
C ASN A 196 -39.55 58.74 -28.67
N LEU A 197 -38.35 58.91 -29.26
CA LEU A 197 -37.86 60.23 -29.70
C LEU A 197 -38.59 60.70 -30.98
N ASN A 198 -38.87 59.80 -31.91
CA ASN A 198 -39.67 60.10 -33.12
C ASN A 198 -41.15 60.36 -32.81
N ALA A 199 -41.74 59.68 -31.81
CA ALA A 199 -43.13 59.92 -31.39
C ALA A 199 -43.32 61.29 -30.70
N ARG A 200 -42.28 61.83 -30.04
CA ARG A 200 -42.32 63.15 -29.39
C ARG A 200 -42.27 64.34 -30.36
N LEU A 201 -41.84 64.12 -31.61
CA LEU A 201 -41.77 65.17 -32.64
C LEU A 201 -43.09 65.37 -33.41
N HIS A 202 -44.12 64.55 -33.18
CA HIS A 202 -45.41 64.60 -33.90
C HIS A 202 -46.61 65.03 -33.04
N VAL A 203 -46.41 65.58 -31.84
CA VAL A 203 -47.52 66.00 -30.93
C VAL A 203 -47.65 67.52 -30.80
N THR A 204 -47.01 68.31 -31.67
CA THR A 204 -47.14 69.77 -31.68
C THR A 204 -47.70 70.27 -33.00
N GLU A 205 -49.02 70.20 -33.16
CA GLU A 205 -49.80 71.15 -33.99
C GLU A 205 -51.12 71.48 -33.29
#